data_AF-A0A7J5Y745-F1
#
_entry.id   AF-A0A7J5Y745-F1
#
_cell.length_a   1.000
_cell.length_b   1.000
_cell.length_c   1.000
_cell.angle_alpha   90.00
_cell.angle_beta   90.00
_cell.angle_gamma   90.00
#
_symmetry.space_group_name_H-M   'P 1'
#
loop_
_entity.id
_entity.type
_entity.pdbx_description
1 polymer ?
#
loop_
_entity_poly.entity_id
_entity_poly.type
_entity_poly.pdbx_seq_one_letter_code
_entity_poly.pdbx_strand_id
1 'polypeptide(L)'
;MADRFNKVLLLDGRGHLLGRLAALVAKQVLLGHKVVVVRCEGINISGNFYRNKLKYLAFLRKRMNTNPSRGPFHFRAPSRIFWRTVRGMLPHKTKRGQAALDRMKVFDGIPPPYDKRKRMVVPAALKIVRLKPTRKFALLGRLAHEVGWKYAAITATLEEKRKEKAKLRYGKKKCTIKLTKVAEKNVESKIAKYTDVLKQYGVLVLLLDGRGHLLGRLAALVAQQVLLVKYLAFLRKRMNTNPSPGLFHFRAPSRIFWRTVRGMLPHKTKRGQAALDRLKRRRMVVPAALKIVRLKPTCKACCPTKPREDRPLWTGLRCSTVSPPPYDKRKRTVVPAALKIVRLKPTCKFALLGRLAHEVGWKYAAITATLEDKRKEKAKLRYATARRSLRSRRQKRTLRARLQNTRTF
;
A
#
# COMPACT_ATOMS: atom_id res chain seq x y z
N MET A 1 -20.54 5.76 30.86
CA MET A 1 -20.14 4.98 29.67
C MET A 1 -20.22 5.89 28.45
N ALA A 2 -19.10 6.53 28.08
CA ALA A 2 -19.05 7.52 27.02
C ALA A 2 -19.58 6.93 25.70
N ASP A 3 -20.65 7.54 25.20
CA ASP A 3 -21.32 7.17 23.98
C ASP A 3 -20.33 7.27 22.82
N ARG A 4 -19.93 6.12 22.26
CA ARG A 4 -18.94 6.05 21.17
C ARG A 4 -19.52 6.69 19.92
N PHE A 5 -19.33 8.01 19.75
CA PHE A 5 -19.38 8.77 18.49
C PHE A 5 -20.14 8.05 17.35
N ASN A 6 -21.46 7.89 17.46
CA ASN A 6 -22.21 7.01 16.56
C ASN A 6 -22.51 7.67 15.19
N LYS A 7 -21.51 8.30 14.58
CA LYS A 7 -21.54 8.69 13.17
C LYS A 7 -21.58 7.42 12.33
N VAL A 8 -22.63 7.28 11.53
CA VAL A 8 -22.81 6.14 10.63
C VAL A 8 -21.60 6.03 9.69
N LEU A 9 -20.90 4.89 9.75
CA LEU A 9 -19.76 4.58 8.90
C LEU A 9 -20.24 4.14 7.52
N LEU A 10 -20.17 5.05 6.55
CA LEU A 10 -20.56 4.77 5.18
C LEU A 10 -19.36 4.27 4.37
N LEU A 11 -19.41 3.02 3.90
CA LEU A 11 -18.34 2.36 3.15
C LEU A 11 -18.73 2.17 1.68
N ASP A 12 -17.81 2.48 0.76
CA ASP A 12 -17.97 2.15 -0.66
C ASP A 12 -17.47 0.72 -0.93
N GLY A 13 -18.35 -0.20 -1.33
CA GLY A 13 -18.01 -1.60 -1.62
C GLY A 13 -17.19 -1.78 -2.90
N ARG A 14 -17.14 -0.79 -3.80
CA ARG A 14 -16.41 -0.91 -5.06
C ARG A 14 -14.93 -1.16 -4.82
N GLY A 15 -14.39 -2.17 -5.52
CA GLY A 15 -12.95 -2.43 -5.49
C GLY A 15 -12.47 -3.18 -4.24
N HIS A 16 -13.36 -3.56 -3.33
CA HIS A 16 -13.02 -4.33 -2.13
C HIS A 16 -13.11 -5.83 -2.38
N LEU A 17 -12.43 -6.63 -1.55
CA LEU A 17 -12.53 -8.08 -1.53
C LEU A 17 -13.60 -8.53 -0.53
N LEU A 18 -14.56 -9.32 -0.99
CA LEU A 18 -15.76 -9.74 -0.25
C LEU A 18 -15.48 -10.17 1.20
N GLY A 19 -14.67 -11.21 1.39
CA GLY A 19 -14.40 -11.76 2.73
C GLY A 19 -13.59 -10.82 3.63
N ARG A 20 -12.65 -10.04 3.06
CA ARG A 20 -11.83 -9.11 3.85
C ARG A 20 -12.63 -7.92 4.33
N LEU A 21 -13.51 -7.39 3.47
CA LEU A 21 -14.44 -6.34 3.86
C LEU A 21 -15.43 -6.86 4.92
N ALA A 22 -15.98 -8.05 4.70
CA ALA A 22 -16.95 -8.66 5.62
C ALA A 22 -16.38 -8.85 7.03
N ALA A 23 -15.14 -9.34 7.17
CA ALA A 23 -14.50 -9.55 8.47
C ALA A 23 -14.31 -8.24 9.25
N LEU A 24 -13.88 -7.18 8.57
CA LEU A 24 -13.71 -5.86 9.19
C LEU A 24 -15.06 -5.26 9.59
N VAL A 25 -16.06 -5.35 8.73
CA VAL A 25 -17.42 -4.89 9.03
C VAL A 25 -18.01 -5.66 10.21
N ALA A 26 -17.88 -6.99 10.25
CA ALA A 26 -18.38 -7.82 11.36
C ALA A 26 -17.79 -7.38 12.70
N LYS A 27 -16.48 -7.11 12.77
CA LYS A 27 -15.84 -6.64 14.00
C LYS A 27 -16.34 -5.26 14.43
N GLN A 28 -16.46 -4.31 13.50
CA GLN A 28 -16.95 -2.96 13.79
C GLN A 28 -18.38 -2.97 14.33
N VAL A 29 -19.21 -3.82 13.75
CA VAL A 29 -20.61 -3.96 14.14
C VAL A 29 -20.78 -4.61 15.53
N LEU A 30 -19.90 -5.55 15.90
CA LEU A 30 -19.83 -6.10 17.26
C LEU A 30 -19.32 -5.10 18.30
N LEU A 31 -18.49 -4.15 17.89
CA LEU A 31 -18.06 -3.01 18.71
C LEU A 31 -19.19 -1.97 18.86
N GLY A 32 -20.31 -2.13 18.17
CA GLY A 32 -21.48 -1.25 18.29
C GLY A 32 -21.57 -0.15 17.24
N HIS A 33 -20.64 -0.09 16.27
CA HIS A 33 -20.72 0.90 15.21
C HIS A 33 -21.85 0.60 14.21
N LYS A 34 -22.59 1.63 13.82
CA LYS A 34 -23.56 1.57 12.72
C LYS A 34 -22.83 1.67 11.38
N VAL A 35 -22.88 0.62 10.57
CA VAL A 35 -22.14 0.53 9.29
C VAL A 35 -23.10 0.42 8.13
N VAL A 36 -22.88 1.23 7.08
CA VAL A 36 -23.64 1.15 5.84
C VAL A 36 -22.68 0.86 4.70
N VAL A 37 -22.87 -0.26 4.01
CA VAL A 37 -22.09 -0.62 2.82
C VAL A 37 -22.94 -0.38 1.58
N VAL A 38 -22.46 0.51 0.70
CA VAL A 38 -23.11 0.81 -0.57
C VAL A 38 -22.32 0.22 -1.73
N ARG A 39 -22.94 0.07 -2.90
CA ARG A 39 -22.32 -0.47 -4.12
C ARG A 39 -21.80 -1.89 -3.99
N CYS A 40 -22.63 -2.77 -3.47
CA CYS A 40 -22.27 -4.18 -3.28
C CYS A 40 -22.03 -4.91 -4.61
N GLU A 41 -22.63 -4.46 -5.71
CA GLU A 41 -22.37 -4.96 -7.06
C GLU A 41 -20.90 -4.78 -7.49
N GLY A 42 -20.22 -3.76 -6.94
CA GLY A 42 -18.81 -3.45 -7.21
C GLY A 42 -17.79 -4.22 -6.36
N ILE A 43 -18.25 -5.10 -5.46
CA ILE A 43 -17.38 -5.94 -4.64
C ILE A 43 -16.73 -7.01 -5.53
N ASN A 44 -15.47 -7.33 -5.22
CA ASN A 44 -14.70 -8.34 -5.93
C ASN A 44 -14.50 -9.60 -5.09
N ILE A 45 -14.37 -10.72 -5.79
CA ILE A 45 -13.93 -12.00 -5.22
C ILE A 45 -12.65 -12.40 -5.95
N SER A 46 -11.64 -12.85 -5.19
CA SER A 46 -10.40 -13.36 -5.78
C SER A 46 -10.62 -14.65 -6.57
N GLY A 47 -9.86 -14.84 -7.64
CA GLY A 47 -9.93 -16.00 -8.51
C GLY A 47 -10.83 -15.79 -9.72
N ASN A 48 -10.75 -16.74 -10.66
CA ASN A 48 -11.49 -16.67 -11.91
C ASN A 48 -13.01 -16.64 -11.68
N PHE A 49 -13.72 -15.98 -12.59
CA PHE A 49 -15.17 -15.87 -12.58
C PHE A 49 -15.86 -17.24 -12.58
N TYR A 50 -15.47 -18.12 -13.49
CA TYR A 50 -16.07 -19.46 -13.63
C TYR A 50 -16.01 -20.28 -12.34
N ARG A 51 -14.85 -20.28 -11.66
CA ARG A 51 -14.68 -20.97 -10.38
C ARG A 51 -15.63 -20.43 -9.30
N ASN A 52 -15.78 -19.10 -9.24
CA ASN A 52 -16.68 -18.49 -8.27
C ASN A 52 -18.16 -18.77 -8.60
N LYS A 53 -18.50 -18.85 -9.89
CA LYS A 53 -19.82 -19.30 -10.36
C LYS A 53 -20.10 -20.74 -9.92
N LEU A 54 -19.18 -21.67 -10.17
CA LEU A 54 -19.33 -23.07 -9.75
C LEU A 54 -19.50 -23.21 -8.23
N LYS A 55 -18.74 -22.44 -7.44
CA LYS A 55 -18.93 -22.40 -5.98
C LYS A 55 -20.35 -21.95 -5.58
N TYR A 56 -20.90 -20.98 -6.30
CA TYR A 56 -22.25 -20.50 -6.04
C TYR A 56 -23.32 -21.49 -6.49
N LEU A 57 -23.12 -22.14 -7.64
CA LEU A 57 -23.99 -23.20 -8.15
C LEU A 57 -23.99 -24.43 -7.24
N ALA A 58 -22.85 -24.78 -6.65
CA ALA A 58 -22.77 -25.83 -5.63
C ALA A 58 -23.55 -25.45 -4.36
N PHE A 59 -23.50 -24.17 -3.95
CA PHE A 59 -24.34 -23.69 -2.84
C PHE A 59 -25.83 -23.80 -3.18
N LEU A 60 -26.21 -23.46 -4.41
CA LEU A 60 -27.58 -23.54 -4.92
C LEU A 60 -28.21 -24.93 -4.87
N ARG A 61 -27.41 -25.97 -5.09
CA ARG A 61 -27.86 -27.37 -5.01
C ARG A 61 -28.23 -27.78 -3.58
N LYS A 62 -27.75 -27.07 -2.55
CA LYS A 62 -28.06 -27.36 -1.14
C LYS A 62 -29.50 -26.94 -0.83
N ARG A 63 -30.43 -27.89 -0.87
CA ARG A 63 -31.83 -27.73 -0.47
C ARG A 63 -32.21 -28.82 0.52
N MET A 64 -33.21 -28.55 1.35
CA MET A 64 -33.85 -29.60 2.15
C MET A 64 -34.64 -30.50 1.20
N ASN A 65 -34.48 -31.82 1.30
CA ASN A 65 -35.12 -32.77 0.39
C ASN A 65 -36.63 -32.85 0.63
N THR A 66 -37.06 -32.82 1.89
CA THR A 66 -38.47 -32.94 2.30
C THR A 66 -39.28 -31.70 1.94
N ASN A 67 -38.86 -30.51 2.42
CA ASN A 67 -39.53 -29.25 2.09
C ASN A 67 -38.49 -28.16 1.76
N PRO A 68 -38.28 -27.85 0.47
CA PRO A 68 -37.32 -26.84 0.04
C PRO A 68 -37.56 -25.44 0.64
N SER A 69 -38.81 -25.09 0.99
CA SER A 69 -39.15 -23.77 1.55
C SER A 69 -38.57 -23.54 2.95
N ARG A 70 -38.45 -24.60 3.76
CA ARG A 70 -37.82 -24.56 5.10
C ARG A 70 -36.31 -24.66 5.05
N GLY A 71 -35.74 -24.92 3.87
CA GLY A 71 -34.32 -25.12 3.66
C GLY A 71 -33.47 -23.84 3.66
N PRO A 72 -32.20 -23.95 3.29
CA PRO A 72 -31.32 -22.80 3.17
C PRO A 72 -31.77 -21.81 2.08
N PHE A 73 -32.00 -20.55 2.45
CA PHE A 73 -32.34 -19.52 1.47
C PHE A 73 -31.14 -19.08 0.63
N HIS A 74 -31.33 -19.12 -0.69
CA HIS A 74 -30.32 -18.72 -1.68
C HIS A 74 -30.58 -17.32 -2.20
N PHE A 75 -30.07 -16.30 -1.53
CA PHE A 75 -30.21 -14.92 -2.01
C PHE A 75 -29.53 -14.72 -3.37
N ARG A 76 -30.02 -13.76 -4.18
CA ARG A 76 -29.44 -13.44 -5.50
C ARG A 76 -28.75 -12.09 -5.55
N ALA A 77 -29.30 -11.11 -4.84
CA ALA A 77 -28.77 -9.76 -4.83
C ALA A 77 -27.34 -9.69 -4.24
N PRO A 78 -26.43 -8.88 -4.82
CA PRO A 78 -25.07 -8.71 -4.32
C PRO A 78 -25.04 -8.27 -2.85
N SER A 79 -25.92 -7.34 -2.48
CA SER A 79 -26.14 -6.86 -1.12
C SER A 79 -26.45 -8.00 -0.14
N ARG A 80 -27.37 -8.90 -0.51
CA ARG A 80 -27.75 -10.04 0.33
C ARG A 80 -26.68 -11.12 0.39
N ILE A 81 -25.90 -11.30 -0.67
CA ILE A 81 -24.71 -12.17 -0.64
C ILE A 81 -23.71 -11.61 0.38
N PHE A 82 -23.41 -10.31 0.33
CA PHE A 82 -22.52 -9.68 1.30
C PHE A 82 -23.07 -9.76 2.74
N TRP A 83 -24.35 -9.45 2.93
CA TRP A 83 -25.02 -9.58 4.23
C TRP A 83 -24.92 -11.00 4.79
N ARG A 84 -25.13 -12.03 3.95
CA ARG A 84 -24.99 -13.43 4.35
C ARG A 84 -23.56 -13.78 4.74
N THR A 85 -22.55 -13.24 4.05
CA THR A 85 -21.14 -13.46 4.44
C THR A 85 -20.82 -12.82 5.79
N VAL A 86 -21.31 -11.61 6.06
CA VAL A 86 -21.13 -10.96 7.38
C VAL A 86 -21.90 -11.72 8.46
N ARG A 87 -23.14 -12.14 8.20
CA ARG A 87 -23.93 -12.98 9.13
C ARG A 87 -23.23 -14.28 9.49
N GLY A 88 -22.51 -14.90 8.55
CA GLY A 88 -21.71 -16.09 8.82
C GLY A 88 -20.49 -15.84 9.73
N MET A 89 -20.05 -14.59 9.87
CA MET A 89 -18.96 -14.17 10.75
C MET A 89 -19.45 -13.64 12.11
N LEU A 90 -20.76 -13.61 12.34
CA LEU A 90 -21.39 -13.12 13.56
C LEU A 90 -22.13 -14.24 14.31
N PRO A 91 -22.18 -14.22 15.65
CA PRO A 91 -22.97 -15.14 16.45
C PRO A 91 -24.47 -14.80 16.39
N HIS A 92 -25.05 -14.83 15.18
CA HIS A 92 -26.37 -14.32 14.82
C HIS A 92 -27.56 -15.06 15.45
N LYS A 93 -27.31 -16.16 16.17
CA LYS A 93 -28.32 -16.88 16.95
C LYS A 93 -28.55 -16.25 18.32
N THR A 94 -27.57 -15.47 18.82
CA THR A 94 -27.67 -14.73 20.08
C THR A 94 -28.32 -13.38 19.88
N LYS A 95 -28.99 -12.84 20.92
CA LYS A 95 -29.57 -11.47 20.91
C LYS A 95 -28.53 -10.41 20.56
N ARG A 96 -27.30 -10.52 21.11
CA ARG A 96 -26.18 -9.62 20.79
C ARG A 96 -25.81 -9.66 19.30
N GLY A 97 -25.80 -10.84 18.69
CA GLY A 97 -25.51 -11.02 17.27
C GLY A 97 -26.61 -10.48 16.36
N GLN A 98 -27.87 -10.61 16.77
CA GLN A 98 -29.02 -10.01 16.07
C GLN A 98 -28.93 -8.48 16.11
N ALA A 99 -28.77 -7.89 17.30
CA ALA A 99 -28.57 -6.44 17.45
C ALA A 99 -27.36 -5.91 16.66
N ALA A 100 -26.31 -6.73 16.50
CA ALA A 100 -25.21 -6.43 15.60
C ALA A 100 -25.68 -6.37 14.14
N LEU A 101 -26.35 -7.40 13.62
CA LEU A 101 -26.85 -7.40 12.24
C LEU A 101 -27.75 -6.20 11.94
N ASP A 102 -28.58 -5.76 12.89
CA ASP A 102 -29.50 -4.63 12.73
C ASP A 102 -28.77 -3.28 12.58
N ARG A 103 -27.56 -3.16 13.15
CA ARG A 103 -26.70 -1.98 12.97
C ARG A 103 -26.10 -1.87 11.57
N MET A 104 -26.08 -2.95 10.80
CA MET A 104 -25.51 -2.98 9.46
C MET A 104 -26.58 -2.86 8.38
N LYS A 105 -26.42 -1.90 7.47
CA LYS A 105 -27.25 -1.80 6.25
C LYS A 105 -26.40 -2.00 5.01
N VAL A 106 -26.98 -2.66 4.01
CA VAL A 106 -26.27 -3.06 2.79
C VAL A 106 -27.13 -2.75 1.58
N PHE A 107 -26.58 -2.06 0.59
CA PHE A 107 -27.30 -1.63 -0.60
C PHE A 107 -26.54 -1.95 -1.90
N ASP A 108 -27.29 -2.27 -2.94
CA ASP A 108 -26.82 -2.31 -4.32
C ASP A 108 -26.98 -0.89 -4.92
N GLY A 109 -25.93 -0.38 -5.56
CA GLY A 109 -25.85 1.05 -5.90
C GLY A 109 -25.75 1.96 -4.66
N ILE A 110 -26.04 3.25 -4.83
CA ILE A 110 -26.09 4.24 -3.74
C ILE A 110 -27.46 4.93 -3.72
N PRO A 111 -28.36 4.52 -2.82
CA PRO A 111 -29.65 5.21 -2.68
C PRO A 111 -29.50 6.58 -1.99
N PRO A 112 -30.41 7.54 -2.26
CA PRO A 112 -30.63 8.70 -1.37
C PRO A 112 -31.02 8.15 0.02
N PRO A 113 -30.46 8.59 1.17
CA PRO A 113 -29.68 9.81 1.48
C PRO A 113 -28.14 9.65 1.48
N TYR A 114 -27.60 8.52 1.01
CA TYR A 114 -26.16 8.22 1.10
C TYR A 114 -25.33 8.77 -0.07
N ASP A 115 -25.99 9.16 -1.14
CA ASP A 115 -25.39 9.71 -2.36
C ASP A 115 -24.60 11.02 -2.12
N LYS A 116 -25.13 11.89 -1.27
CA LYS A 116 -24.56 13.19 -0.93
C LYS A 116 -23.45 13.11 0.11
N ARG A 117 -23.36 12.01 0.86
CA ARG A 117 -22.43 11.80 1.97
C ARG A 117 -21.06 11.30 1.48
N LYS A 118 -20.00 11.68 2.20
CA LYS A 118 -18.64 11.17 1.93
C LYS A 118 -18.58 9.69 2.31
N ARG A 119 -18.17 8.87 1.36
CA ARG A 119 -17.94 7.44 1.55
C ARG A 119 -16.49 7.20 1.93
N MET A 120 -16.29 6.26 2.84
CA MET A 120 -14.98 5.81 3.28
C MET A 120 -14.61 4.52 2.55
N VAL A 121 -13.31 4.27 2.48
CA VAL A 121 -12.71 3.09 1.85
C VAL A 121 -11.91 2.36 2.91
N VAL A 122 -11.82 1.04 2.81
CA VAL A 122 -11.06 0.20 3.73
C VAL A 122 -9.80 -0.31 3.02
N PRO A 123 -8.63 0.34 3.21
CA PRO A 123 -7.42 -0.01 2.46
C PRO A 123 -6.99 -1.47 2.64
N ALA A 124 -7.20 -2.02 3.84
CA ALA A 124 -6.88 -3.40 4.16
C ALA A 124 -7.70 -4.43 3.37
N ALA A 125 -8.84 -4.04 2.80
CA ALA A 125 -9.72 -4.90 2.00
C ALA A 125 -9.71 -4.55 0.51
N LEU A 126 -9.00 -3.50 0.08
CA LEU A 126 -8.93 -3.14 -1.33
C LEU A 126 -8.22 -4.22 -2.17
N LYS A 127 -8.85 -4.57 -3.29
CA LYS A 127 -8.33 -5.50 -4.30
C LYS A 127 -6.95 -5.08 -4.78
N ILE A 128 -6.76 -3.81 -5.09
CA ILE A 128 -5.51 -3.26 -5.65
C ILE A 128 -4.35 -3.43 -4.67
N VAL A 129 -4.62 -3.31 -3.38
CA VAL A 129 -3.60 -3.44 -2.32
C VAL A 129 -3.32 -4.91 -2.00
N ARG A 130 -4.33 -5.78 -2.06
CA ARG A 130 -4.24 -7.15 -1.55
C ARG A 130 -4.01 -8.22 -2.60
N LEU A 131 -4.40 -8.01 -3.85
CA LEU A 131 -4.16 -8.96 -4.94
C LEU A 131 -2.99 -8.52 -5.81
N LYS A 132 -2.19 -9.50 -6.26
CA LYS A 132 -1.20 -9.29 -7.31
C LYS A 132 -1.91 -8.86 -8.60
N PRO A 133 -1.38 -7.88 -9.37
CA PRO A 133 -2.04 -7.37 -10.57
C PRO A 133 -2.36 -8.43 -11.64
N THR A 134 -1.56 -9.49 -11.71
CA THR A 134 -1.71 -10.58 -12.68
C THR A 134 -2.83 -11.56 -12.35
N ARG A 135 -3.42 -11.50 -11.16
CA ARG A 135 -4.42 -12.48 -10.71
C ARG A 135 -5.82 -12.07 -11.15
N LYS A 136 -6.54 -13.00 -11.77
CA LYS A 136 -7.95 -12.85 -12.14
C LYS A 136 -8.83 -12.68 -10.90
N PHE A 137 -9.90 -11.90 -11.05
CA PHE A 137 -10.92 -11.66 -10.04
C PHE A 137 -12.30 -11.70 -10.68
N ALA A 138 -13.33 -11.91 -9.87
CA ALA A 138 -14.72 -11.89 -10.27
C ALA A 138 -15.42 -10.68 -9.65
N LEU A 139 -16.30 -10.03 -10.41
CA LEU A 139 -17.22 -9.01 -9.90
C LEU A 139 -18.47 -9.67 -9.32
N LEU A 140 -18.87 -9.25 -8.12
CA LEU A 140 -20.04 -9.78 -7.45
C LEU A 140 -21.33 -9.46 -8.23
N GLY A 141 -21.43 -8.26 -8.82
CA GLY A 141 -22.58 -7.88 -9.65
C GLY A 141 -22.79 -8.81 -10.85
N ARG A 142 -21.71 -9.17 -11.56
CA ARG A 142 -21.80 -10.13 -12.67
C ARG A 142 -22.19 -11.52 -12.18
N LEU A 143 -21.59 -11.97 -11.08
CA LEU A 143 -21.90 -13.27 -10.48
C LEU A 143 -23.39 -13.35 -10.10
N ALA A 144 -23.89 -12.31 -9.42
CA ALA A 144 -25.28 -12.18 -9.00
C ALA A 144 -26.24 -12.23 -10.20
N HIS A 145 -25.94 -11.51 -11.28
CA HIS A 145 -26.76 -11.51 -12.49
C HIS A 145 -26.88 -12.92 -13.09
N GLU A 146 -25.76 -13.62 -13.28
CA GLU A 146 -25.76 -14.96 -13.87
C GLU A 146 -26.42 -16.03 -13.01
N VAL A 147 -26.60 -15.81 -11.69
CA VAL A 147 -27.30 -16.74 -10.81
C VAL A 147 -28.78 -16.39 -10.62
N GLY A 148 -29.27 -15.29 -11.21
CA GLY A 148 -30.69 -14.91 -11.22
C GLY A 148 -31.03 -13.58 -10.55
N TRP A 149 -30.09 -12.63 -10.43
CA TRP A 149 -30.41 -11.27 -9.96
C TRP A 149 -31.00 -10.42 -11.10
N LYS A 150 -32.28 -10.09 -10.99
CA LYS A 150 -33.07 -9.39 -12.03
C LYS A 150 -32.75 -7.89 -12.18
N TYR A 151 -32.34 -7.22 -11.09
CA TYR A 151 -32.26 -5.75 -11.05
C TYR A 151 -30.91 -5.16 -11.49
N ALA A 152 -30.07 -5.95 -12.17
CA ALA A 152 -28.74 -5.48 -12.57
C ALA A 152 -28.79 -4.28 -13.53
N ALA A 153 -29.66 -4.36 -14.55
CA ALA A 153 -29.83 -3.29 -15.54
C ALA A 153 -30.39 -2.01 -14.90
N ILE A 154 -31.43 -2.13 -14.08
CA ILE A 154 -32.06 -1.00 -13.36
C ILE A 154 -31.05 -0.32 -12.42
N THR A 155 -30.24 -1.10 -11.71
CA THR A 155 -29.22 -0.53 -10.83
C THR A 155 -28.16 0.23 -11.62
N ALA A 156 -27.77 -0.27 -12.81
CA ALA A 156 -26.81 0.40 -13.67
C ALA A 156 -27.33 1.74 -14.22
N THR A 157 -28.59 1.82 -14.64
CA THR A 157 -29.20 3.07 -15.12
C THR A 157 -29.32 4.11 -14.01
N LEU A 158 -29.74 3.70 -12.81
CA LEU A 158 -29.81 4.59 -11.63
C LEU A 158 -28.43 5.08 -11.20
N GLU A 159 -27.41 4.23 -11.24
CA GLU A 159 -26.03 4.63 -10.94
C GLU A 159 -25.47 5.61 -11.97
N GLU A 160 -25.86 5.52 -13.25
CA GLU A 160 -25.46 6.47 -14.28
C GLU A 160 -26.09 7.85 -14.04
N LYS A 161 -27.41 7.91 -13.82
CA LYS A 161 -28.12 9.13 -13.41
C LYS A 161 -27.48 9.77 -12.16
N ARG A 162 -27.08 8.95 -11.18
CA ARG A 162 -26.39 9.43 -9.97
C ARG A 162 -25.00 9.99 -10.28
N LYS A 163 -24.24 9.37 -11.19
CA LYS A 163 -22.91 9.86 -11.59
C LYS A 163 -23.00 11.21 -12.31
N GLU A 164 -24.00 11.42 -13.16
CA GLU A 164 -24.24 12.70 -13.82
C GLU A 164 -24.51 13.83 -12.81
N LYS A 165 -25.45 13.62 -11.88
CA LYS A 165 -25.71 14.54 -10.76
C LYS A 165 -24.44 14.81 -9.93
N ALA A 166 -23.63 13.78 -9.69
CA ALA A 166 -22.36 13.92 -8.97
C ALA A 166 -21.30 14.71 -9.76
N LYS A 167 -21.24 14.57 -11.10
CA LYS A 167 -20.35 15.35 -11.96
C LYS A 167 -20.70 16.84 -11.91
N LEU A 168 -21.99 17.19 -12.02
CA LEU A 168 -22.47 18.56 -11.90
C LEU A 168 -22.10 19.17 -10.53
N ARG A 169 -22.37 18.44 -9.44
CA ARG A 169 -21.99 18.86 -8.08
C ARG A 169 -20.48 19.07 -7.94
N TYR A 170 -19.68 18.19 -8.53
CA TYR A 170 -18.22 18.29 -8.47
C TYR A 170 -17.69 19.48 -9.29
N GLY A 171 -18.31 19.78 -10.44
CA GLY A 171 -18.05 20.98 -11.22
C GLY A 171 -18.25 22.25 -10.39
N LYS A 172 -19.43 22.40 -9.77
CA LYS A 172 -19.73 23.52 -8.86
C LYS A 172 -18.72 23.62 -7.72
N LYS A 173 -18.41 22.50 -7.07
CA LYS A 173 -17.42 22.45 -5.97
C LYS A 173 -16.01 22.89 -6.42
N LYS A 174 -15.58 22.50 -7.63
CA LYS A 174 -14.28 22.94 -8.17
C LYS A 174 -14.25 24.45 -8.40
N CYS A 175 -15.31 25.03 -8.93
CA CYS A 175 -15.42 26.48 -9.12
C CYS A 175 -15.36 27.20 -7.78
N THR A 176 -16.12 26.76 -6.77
CA THR A 176 -16.07 27.33 -5.41
C THR A 176 -14.65 27.25 -4.83
N ILE A 177 -13.97 26.10 -4.92
CA ILE A 177 -12.60 25.95 -4.41
C ILE A 177 -11.62 26.89 -5.13
N LYS A 178 -11.81 27.17 -6.42
CA LYS A 178 -10.98 28.13 -7.15
C LYS A 178 -11.24 29.55 -6.66
N LEU A 179 -12.51 29.93 -6.51
CA LEU A 179 -12.90 31.26 -6.02
C LEU A 179 -12.41 31.50 -4.59
N THR A 180 -12.53 30.51 -3.69
CA THR A 180 -12.01 30.65 -2.32
C THR A 180 -10.51 30.87 -2.31
N LYS A 181 -9.74 30.19 -3.17
CA LYS A 181 -8.29 30.40 -3.28
C LYS A 181 -7.92 31.77 -3.83
N VAL A 182 -8.72 32.32 -4.76
CA VAL A 182 -8.51 33.69 -5.25
C VAL A 182 -8.84 34.70 -4.15
N ALA A 183 -9.95 34.49 -3.44
CA ALA A 183 -10.33 35.33 -2.31
C ALA A 183 -9.26 35.31 -1.21
N GLU A 184 -8.75 34.14 -0.83
CA GLU A 184 -7.66 33.96 0.14
C GLU A 184 -6.41 34.77 -0.25
N LYS A 185 -6.03 34.79 -1.53
CA LYS A 185 -4.91 35.59 -2.04
C LYS A 185 -5.18 37.09 -2.00
N ASN A 186 -6.38 37.52 -2.38
CA ASN A 186 -6.74 38.93 -2.42
C ASN A 186 -6.74 39.56 -1.01
N VAL A 187 -7.07 38.77 0.03
CA VAL A 187 -7.11 39.25 1.42
C VAL A 187 -5.87 38.87 2.23
N GLU A 188 -4.81 38.35 1.60
CA GLU A 188 -3.62 37.79 2.26
C GLU A 188 -3.00 38.75 3.28
N SER A 189 -2.90 40.04 2.94
CA SER A 189 -2.37 41.08 3.83
C SER A 189 -3.18 41.25 5.12
N LYS A 190 -4.51 41.13 5.05
CA LYS A 190 -5.42 41.26 6.20
C LYS A 190 -5.38 40.01 7.09
N ILE A 191 -5.19 38.83 6.49
CA ILE A 191 -5.17 37.56 7.23
C ILE A 191 -3.78 37.14 7.73
N ALA A 192 -2.72 37.84 7.32
CA ALA A 192 -1.33 37.50 7.61
C ALA A 192 -1.08 37.17 9.10
N LYS A 193 -1.54 38.06 10.01
CA LYS A 193 -1.42 37.88 11.46
C LYS A 193 -1.97 36.52 11.94
N TYR A 194 -3.15 36.12 11.45
CA TYR A 194 -3.76 34.83 11.80
C TYR A 194 -3.05 33.64 11.15
N THR A 195 -2.56 33.81 9.91
CA THR A 195 -1.82 32.75 9.23
C THR A 195 -0.51 32.43 9.93
N ASP A 196 0.17 33.41 10.52
CA ASP A 196 1.43 33.20 11.23
C ASP A 196 1.23 32.43 12.53
N VAL A 197 0.15 32.73 13.27
CA VAL A 197 -0.28 31.92 14.42
C VAL A 197 -0.58 30.48 13.98
N LEU A 198 -1.32 30.28 12.89
CA LEU A 198 -1.63 28.95 12.36
C LEU A 198 -0.39 28.19 11.86
N LYS A 199 0.63 28.90 11.35
CA LYS A 199 1.92 28.32 10.96
C LYS A 199 2.71 27.86 12.18
N GLN A 200 2.70 28.63 13.28
CA GLN A 200 3.33 28.21 14.55
C GLN A 200 2.75 26.90 15.06
N TYR A 201 1.43 26.72 14.96
CA TYR A 201 0.76 25.46 15.31
C TYR A 201 0.84 24.36 14.23
N GLY A 202 1.50 24.62 13.09
CA GLY A 202 1.70 23.65 12.01
C GLY A 202 0.45 23.32 11.17
N VAL A 203 -0.64 24.07 11.31
CA VAL A 203 -1.92 23.82 10.63
C VAL A 203 -1.84 24.08 9.12
N LEU A 204 -1.06 25.10 8.72
CA LEU A 204 -0.96 25.58 7.33
C LEU A 204 0.09 24.85 6.47
N VAL A 205 0.97 24.03 7.07
CA VAL A 205 2.07 23.33 6.38
C VAL A 205 1.58 22.28 5.37
N LEU A 206 0.34 21.78 5.50
CA LEU A 206 -0.17 20.69 4.65
C LEU A 206 -0.82 21.13 3.33
N LEU A 207 -0.94 22.43 3.05
CA LEU A 207 -1.62 22.93 1.84
C LEU A 207 -0.67 23.45 0.75
N LEU A 208 0.59 23.78 1.06
CA LEU A 208 1.55 24.31 0.09
C LEU A 208 2.62 23.30 -0.35
N ASP A 209 2.88 22.23 0.40
CA ASP A 209 3.99 21.30 0.12
C ASP A 209 3.60 20.03 -0.62
N GLY A 210 3.10 20.18 -1.84
CA GLY A 210 3.00 19.08 -2.82
C GLY A 210 4.28 18.85 -3.63
N ARG A 211 5.27 19.76 -3.57
CA ARG A 211 6.47 19.72 -4.43
C ARG A 211 7.81 20.02 -3.73
N GLY A 212 7.81 20.63 -2.54
CA GLY A 212 9.06 21.04 -1.86
C GLY A 212 9.86 19.92 -1.19
N HIS A 213 9.19 18.91 -0.63
CA HIS A 213 9.86 17.87 0.17
C HIS A 213 10.75 16.90 -0.64
N LEU A 214 10.48 16.72 -1.94
CA LEU A 214 11.30 15.87 -2.81
C LEU A 214 12.56 16.59 -3.28
N LEU A 215 12.46 17.89 -3.61
CA LEU A 215 13.60 18.70 -4.04
C LEU A 215 14.60 18.93 -2.90
N GLY A 216 14.13 19.20 -1.68
CA GLY A 216 15.03 19.34 -0.52
C GLY A 216 15.77 18.04 -0.15
N ARG A 217 15.10 16.88 -0.27
CA ARG A 217 15.73 15.57 -0.04
C ARG A 217 16.68 15.17 -1.17
N LEU A 218 16.36 15.52 -2.42
CA LEU A 218 17.26 15.35 -3.56
C LEU A 218 18.50 16.23 -3.43
N ALA A 219 18.35 17.51 -3.06
CA ALA A 219 19.47 18.42 -2.85
C ALA A 219 20.41 17.93 -1.73
N ALA A 220 19.86 17.41 -0.62
CA ALA A 220 20.66 16.84 0.46
C ALA A 220 21.39 15.55 0.05
N LEU A 221 20.75 14.68 -0.75
CA LEU A 221 21.38 13.47 -1.27
C LEU A 221 22.49 13.77 -2.30
N VAL A 222 22.27 14.77 -3.16
CA VAL A 222 23.28 15.23 -4.12
C VAL A 222 24.47 15.85 -3.39
N ALA A 223 24.23 16.67 -2.35
CA ALA A 223 25.30 17.22 -1.52
C ALA A 223 26.12 16.13 -0.79
N GLN A 224 25.46 15.08 -0.28
CA GLN A 224 26.14 13.92 0.32
C GLN A 224 26.97 13.13 -0.70
N GLN A 225 26.47 12.95 -1.93
CA GLN A 225 27.24 12.27 -2.98
C GLN A 225 28.47 13.08 -3.41
N VAL A 226 28.35 14.41 -3.55
CA VAL A 226 29.49 15.27 -3.91
C VAL A 226 30.57 15.25 -2.82
N LEU A 227 30.17 15.27 -1.54
CA LEU A 227 31.09 15.12 -0.41
C LEU A 227 31.78 13.75 -0.39
N LEU A 228 31.05 12.67 -0.69
CA LEU A 228 31.62 11.32 -0.74
C LEU A 228 32.65 11.18 -1.88
N VAL A 229 32.37 11.75 -3.05
CA VAL A 229 33.29 11.74 -4.20
C VAL A 229 34.55 12.54 -3.89
N LYS A 230 34.42 13.73 -3.27
CA LYS A 230 35.57 14.53 -2.83
C LYS A 230 36.41 13.80 -1.77
N TYR A 231 35.77 13.10 -0.83
CA TYR A 231 36.47 12.33 0.20
C TYR A 231 37.20 11.11 -0.37
N LEU A 232 36.60 10.40 -1.33
CA LEU A 232 37.25 9.28 -2.03
C LEU A 232 38.41 9.75 -2.91
N ALA A 233 38.30 10.92 -3.56
CA ALA A 233 39.40 11.53 -4.31
C ALA A 233 40.57 11.92 -3.38
N PHE A 234 40.27 12.46 -2.20
CA PHE A 234 41.27 12.75 -1.17
C PHE A 234 41.99 11.49 -0.66
N LEU A 235 41.25 10.40 -0.41
CA LEU A 235 41.84 9.12 -0.02
C LEU A 235 42.71 8.50 -1.14
N ARG A 236 42.27 8.62 -2.40
CA ARG A 236 43.03 8.12 -3.56
C ARG A 236 44.34 8.88 -3.76
N LYS A 237 44.34 10.20 -3.53
CA LYS A 237 45.56 11.04 -3.59
C LYS A 237 46.54 10.73 -2.46
N ARG A 238 46.05 10.23 -1.32
CA ARG A 238 46.85 9.88 -0.13
C ARG A 238 47.40 8.46 -0.15
N MET A 239 46.75 7.53 -0.88
CA MET A 239 47.24 6.15 -1.05
C MET A 239 48.33 6.03 -2.14
N ASN A 240 48.44 7.01 -3.04
CA ASN A 240 49.48 7.02 -4.08
C ASN A 240 50.82 7.64 -3.63
N THR A 241 50.91 8.16 -2.39
CA THR A 241 52.12 8.86 -1.89
C THR A 241 52.88 8.14 -0.79
N ASN A 242 52.50 6.93 -0.37
CA ASN A 242 53.32 6.10 0.53
C ASN A 242 52.81 4.64 0.60
N PRO A 243 53.54 3.64 0.08
CA PRO A 243 53.25 2.24 0.33
C PRO A 243 54.15 1.73 1.47
N SER A 244 53.66 1.74 2.71
CA SER A 244 54.29 0.99 3.81
C SER A 244 53.22 0.54 4.81
N PRO A 245 53.19 -0.75 5.22
CA PRO A 245 52.09 -1.30 5.99
C PRO A 245 52.34 -1.09 7.49
N GLY A 246 51.62 -0.15 8.10
CA GLY A 246 51.61 0.06 9.55
C GLY A 246 50.21 0.39 10.05
N LEU A 247 49.79 -0.26 11.13
CA LEU A 247 48.49 -0.14 11.79
C LEU A 247 48.01 1.32 11.93
N PHE A 248 46.82 1.63 11.41
CA PHE A 248 46.11 2.87 11.75
C PHE A 248 44.74 2.58 12.38
N HIS A 249 44.65 2.93 13.67
CA HIS A 249 43.40 3.00 14.43
C HIS A 249 42.45 4.07 13.88
N PHE A 250 41.23 3.66 13.54
CA PHE A 250 40.12 4.57 13.21
C PHE A 250 39.65 5.33 14.47
N ARG A 251 40.09 6.58 14.64
CA ARG A 251 39.44 7.57 15.54
C ARG A 251 38.23 8.20 14.83
N ALA A 252 37.12 8.31 15.58
CA ALA A 252 35.77 8.62 15.12
C ALA A 252 35.58 9.96 14.34
N PRO A 253 34.50 10.11 13.53
CA PRO A 253 34.31 11.18 12.55
C PRO A 253 33.98 12.58 13.11
N SER A 254 34.04 12.78 14.43
CA SER A 254 33.52 13.98 15.09
C SER A 254 34.48 15.18 15.09
N ARG A 255 35.79 14.98 14.89
CA ARG A 255 36.78 16.08 14.88
C ARG A 255 36.98 16.73 13.51
N ILE A 256 36.76 16.01 12.41
CA ILE A 256 36.95 16.56 11.05
C ILE A 256 35.85 17.56 10.71
N PHE A 257 34.59 17.25 11.04
CA PHE A 257 33.44 18.15 10.84
C PHE A 257 33.60 19.50 11.56
N TRP A 258 34.14 19.48 12.79
CA TRP A 258 34.38 20.71 13.56
C TRP A 258 35.60 21.52 13.08
N ARG A 259 36.51 20.91 12.32
CA ARG A 259 37.65 21.63 11.72
C ARG A 259 37.22 22.38 10.46
N THR A 260 36.27 21.84 9.69
CA THR A 260 35.68 22.50 8.51
C THR A 260 34.68 23.60 8.89
N VAL A 261 33.87 23.40 9.94
CA VAL A 261 32.94 24.44 10.43
C VAL A 261 33.67 25.64 11.05
N ARG A 262 34.87 25.42 11.63
CA ARG A 262 35.71 26.51 12.18
C ARG A 262 36.32 27.41 11.10
N GLY A 263 36.41 26.95 9.86
CA GLY A 263 36.97 27.71 8.73
C GLY A 263 35.95 28.56 7.97
N MET A 264 34.65 28.47 8.28
CA MET A 264 33.57 29.11 7.52
C MET A 264 32.84 30.26 8.27
N LEU A 265 33.28 30.61 9.48
CA LEU A 265 32.67 31.71 10.26
C LEU A 265 33.70 32.83 10.49
N PRO A 266 33.36 34.11 10.25
CA PRO A 266 34.27 35.23 10.44
C PRO A 266 34.61 35.40 11.93
N HIS A 267 35.84 35.05 12.30
CA HIS A 267 36.32 34.97 13.68
C HIS A 267 36.73 36.32 14.32
N LYS A 268 36.34 37.46 13.75
CA LYS A 268 36.77 38.80 14.22
C LYS A 268 35.64 39.71 14.73
N THR A 269 34.42 39.22 14.97
CA THR A 269 33.33 40.04 15.55
C THR A 269 32.71 39.39 16.79
N LYS A 270 32.43 40.20 17.83
CA LYS A 270 31.80 39.75 19.10
C LYS A 270 30.48 38.98 18.89
N ARG A 271 29.76 39.23 17.78
CA ARG A 271 28.53 38.49 17.38
C ARG A 271 28.81 37.04 16.94
N GLY A 272 29.97 36.75 16.36
CA GLY A 272 30.38 35.41 15.94
C GLY A 272 30.71 34.48 17.12
N GLN A 273 31.40 34.98 18.15
CA GLN A 273 31.65 34.22 19.39
C GLN A 273 30.35 33.85 20.11
N ALA A 274 29.39 34.79 20.21
CA ALA A 274 28.11 34.57 20.90
C ALA A 274 27.24 33.47 20.24
N ALA A 275 27.29 33.34 18.91
CA ALA A 275 26.60 32.27 18.18
C ALA A 275 27.24 30.90 18.44
N LEU A 276 28.57 30.84 18.54
CA LEU A 276 29.33 29.64 18.85
C LEU A 276 29.04 29.12 20.27
N ASP A 277 28.91 30.03 21.24
CA ASP A 277 28.63 29.67 22.63
C ASP A 277 27.16 29.29 22.86
N ARG A 278 26.21 29.83 22.09
CA ARG A 278 24.81 29.34 22.06
C ARG A 278 24.71 27.91 21.49
N LEU A 279 25.55 27.55 20.54
CA LEU A 279 25.63 26.20 19.96
C LEU A 279 26.26 25.18 20.91
N LYS A 280 27.25 25.59 21.72
CA LYS A 280 27.86 24.73 22.75
C LYS A 280 26.90 24.44 23.91
N ARG A 281 26.10 25.43 24.36
CA ARG A 281 25.14 25.26 25.47
C ARG A 281 23.96 24.33 25.15
N ARG A 282 23.62 24.15 23.87
CA ARG A 282 22.51 23.27 23.44
C ARG A 282 22.87 21.77 23.33
N ARG A 283 24.09 21.37 23.73
CA ARG A 283 24.62 20.01 23.51
C ARG A 283 24.77 19.15 24.78
N MET A 284 23.98 19.41 25.81
CA MET A 284 23.63 18.38 26.77
C MET A 284 22.16 18.03 26.57
N VAL A 285 21.90 16.79 26.17
CA VAL A 285 20.73 15.92 26.47
C VAL A 285 20.49 14.91 25.31
N VAL A 286 20.45 13.62 25.72
CA VAL A 286 20.08 12.32 25.07
C VAL A 286 21.07 11.59 24.12
N PRO A 287 21.06 10.23 24.07
CA PRO A 287 21.84 9.34 24.95
C PRO A 287 22.74 8.35 24.17
N ALA A 288 23.71 7.76 24.87
CA ALA A 288 24.64 6.76 24.36
C ALA A 288 23.97 5.39 24.12
N ALA A 289 24.33 4.74 23.01
CA ALA A 289 24.09 3.33 22.77
C ALA A 289 25.42 2.61 22.48
N LEU A 290 25.57 1.45 23.13
CA LEU A 290 26.36 0.27 22.75
C LEU A 290 27.90 0.33 22.91
N LYS A 291 28.39 -0.40 23.92
CA LYS A 291 29.71 -1.07 23.92
C LYS A 291 29.51 -2.58 23.99
N ILE A 292 30.30 -3.28 23.19
CA ILE A 292 30.42 -4.74 23.08
C ILE A 292 31.49 -5.20 24.07
N VAL A 293 31.21 -6.26 24.85
CA VAL A 293 32.25 -7.14 25.42
C VAL A 293 31.83 -8.57 25.15
N ARG A 294 32.74 -9.36 24.56
CA ARG A 294 32.75 -10.82 24.60
C ARG A 294 33.95 -11.23 25.45
N LEU A 295 33.76 -12.23 26.30
CA LEU A 295 34.50 -13.50 26.32
C LEU A 295 33.74 -14.50 27.21
N LYS A 296 34.04 -15.80 27.04
CA LYS A 296 33.27 -17.01 27.40
C LYS A 296 33.54 -17.48 28.88
N PRO A 297 33.33 -18.77 29.26
CA PRO A 297 32.08 -19.42 29.66
C PRO A 297 32.17 -20.12 31.04
N THR A 298 31.14 -20.11 31.88
CA THR A 298 31.01 -21.11 32.95
C THR A 298 29.55 -21.38 33.30
N CYS A 299 29.29 -22.64 33.61
CA CYS A 299 28.03 -23.27 33.96
C CYS A 299 27.57 -22.87 35.37
N LYS A 300 26.24 -22.91 35.61
CA LYS A 300 25.54 -23.44 36.80
C LYS A 300 24.16 -22.77 36.96
N ALA A 301 23.14 -23.58 37.29
CA ALA A 301 22.01 -23.33 38.22
C ALA A 301 21.16 -22.04 38.05
N CYS A 302 19.84 -21.95 38.15
CA CYS A 302 18.74 -22.82 38.57
C CYS A 302 17.43 -22.18 38.06
N CYS A 303 16.40 -23.00 37.78
CA CYS A 303 15.01 -22.54 37.73
C CYS A 303 14.44 -22.44 39.15
N PRO A 304 13.48 -21.54 39.44
CA PRO A 304 12.54 -21.71 40.54
C PRO A 304 11.19 -22.24 40.04
N THR A 305 10.97 -23.53 40.34
CA THR A 305 9.80 -24.15 41.00
C THR A 305 8.35 -23.73 40.65
N LYS A 306 7.59 -24.72 40.16
CA LYS A 306 6.13 -24.90 40.35
C LYS A 306 5.82 -25.35 41.79
N PRO A 307 4.55 -25.26 42.25
CA PRO A 307 3.97 -26.23 43.19
C PRO A 307 3.21 -27.36 42.46
N ARG A 308 3.28 -28.56 43.06
CA ARG A 308 2.65 -29.86 42.74
C ARG A 308 1.30 -29.99 43.47
N GLU A 309 0.22 -30.45 42.82
CA GLU A 309 -0.29 -31.82 42.58
C GLU A 309 -1.45 -32.12 43.52
N ASP A 310 -2.56 -32.61 42.96
CA ASP A 310 -3.22 -33.82 43.42
C ASP A 310 -4.06 -34.40 42.27
N ARG A 311 -3.94 -35.72 42.09
CA ARG A 311 -4.65 -36.60 41.12
C ARG A 311 -5.09 -37.83 41.92
N PRO A 312 -6.22 -38.47 41.59
CA PRO A 312 -6.13 -39.86 41.10
C PRO A 312 -7.13 -40.15 39.94
N LEU A 313 -6.72 -40.81 38.84
CA LEU A 313 -6.67 -42.28 38.56
C LEU A 313 -8.08 -42.84 38.25
N TRP A 314 -8.40 -43.41 37.07
CA TRP A 314 -7.89 -44.68 36.49
C TRP A 314 -8.21 -44.73 34.97
N THR A 315 -7.21 -45.00 34.10
CA THR A 315 -6.97 -46.23 33.27
C THR A 315 -7.98 -46.51 32.14
N GLY A 316 -7.67 -46.96 30.93
CA GLY A 316 -6.48 -47.39 30.17
C GLY A 316 -6.93 -47.45 28.68
N LEU A 317 -6.13 -47.54 27.61
CA LEU A 317 -4.92 -48.31 27.34
C LEU A 317 -4.15 -47.72 26.12
N ARG A 318 -2.81 -47.73 26.26
CA ARG A 318 -1.69 -48.05 25.31
C ARG A 318 -1.84 -47.81 23.78
N CYS A 319 -0.98 -46.97 23.19
CA CYS A 319 0.33 -47.24 22.50
C CYS A 319 0.16 -47.46 20.98
N SER A 320 1.00 -46.94 20.07
CA SER A 320 2.46 -46.82 20.09
C SER A 320 3.02 -45.68 19.20
N THR A 321 4.09 -45.04 19.73
CA THR A 321 5.36 -44.51 19.12
C THR A 321 5.41 -44.18 17.61
N VAL A 322 5.93 -43.02 17.15
CA VAL A 322 7.38 -42.67 17.08
C VAL A 322 7.59 -41.14 17.05
N SER A 323 8.60 -40.62 17.76
CA SER A 323 9.26 -39.30 17.58
C SER A 323 10.67 -39.34 18.22
N PRO A 324 11.55 -38.33 18.06
CA PRO A 324 12.54 -38.13 16.98
C PRO A 324 13.98 -37.94 17.55
N PRO A 325 15.04 -37.73 16.74
CA PRO A 325 15.88 -36.49 16.88
C PRO A 325 16.68 -36.13 15.58
N PRO A 326 17.72 -35.24 15.58
CA PRO A 326 17.75 -33.80 15.94
C PRO A 326 18.56 -32.88 14.95
N TYR A 327 18.78 -31.61 15.34
CA TYR A 327 19.79 -30.61 14.89
C TYR A 327 19.42 -29.63 13.74
N ASP A 328 19.75 -28.32 13.75
CA ASP A 328 20.55 -27.49 14.66
C ASP A 328 20.13 -26.01 14.65
N LYS A 329 20.45 -25.34 15.74
CA LYS A 329 20.27 -23.92 16.11
C LYS A 329 21.28 -23.04 15.37
N ARG A 330 20.82 -21.94 14.75
CA ARG A 330 21.53 -20.65 14.77
C ARG A 330 20.62 -19.46 14.42
N LYS A 331 20.24 -18.76 15.50
CA LYS A 331 20.21 -17.29 15.70
C LYS A 331 18.99 -16.46 15.22
N ARG A 332 18.29 -16.00 16.28
CA ARG A 332 17.46 -14.81 16.49
C ARG A 332 17.97 -13.53 15.77
N THR A 333 17.10 -12.61 15.34
CA THR A 333 16.61 -11.41 16.09
C THR A 333 15.77 -10.44 15.23
N VAL A 334 15.15 -9.46 15.90
CA VAL A 334 13.99 -8.59 15.62
C VAL A 334 14.37 -7.19 15.06
N VAL A 335 13.61 -6.68 14.05
CA VAL A 335 13.22 -5.25 13.69
C VAL A 335 14.34 -4.27 13.20
N PRO A 336 14.12 -3.15 12.43
CA PRO A 336 12.90 -2.44 11.92
C PRO A 336 12.88 -2.12 10.39
N ALA A 337 11.82 -1.44 9.95
CA ALA A 337 11.60 -0.88 8.60
C ALA A 337 12.64 0.17 8.15
N ALA A 338 13.09 0.12 6.88
CA ALA A 338 13.27 1.27 5.97
C ALA A 338 13.87 0.87 4.59
N LEU A 339 13.18 1.31 3.52
CA LEU A 339 13.60 1.68 2.15
C LEU A 339 14.84 1.06 1.45
N LYS A 340 14.54 0.42 0.29
CA LYS A 340 15.18 0.48 -1.05
C LYS A 340 16.70 0.68 -1.16
N ILE A 341 17.37 -0.31 -1.76
CA ILE A 341 17.98 -0.32 -3.12
C ILE A 341 18.34 -1.80 -3.39
N VAL A 342 17.71 -2.43 -4.38
CA VAL A 342 18.04 -3.83 -4.73
C VAL A 342 19.27 -3.81 -5.64
N ARG A 343 20.47 -3.96 -5.06
CA ARG A 343 21.61 -4.51 -5.80
C ARG A 343 21.41 -6.02 -5.88
N LEU A 344 21.23 -6.54 -7.08
CA LEU A 344 21.18 -7.98 -7.33
C LEU A 344 22.54 -8.59 -6.95
N LYS A 345 22.56 -9.60 -6.08
CA LYS A 345 23.78 -10.41 -5.87
C LYS A 345 24.02 -11.25 -7.13
N PRO A 346 25.25 -11.31 -7.66
CA PRO A 346 25.56 -12.20 -8.76
C PRO A 346 25.43 -13.66 -8.29
N THR A 347 24.64 -14.46 -9.00
CA THR A 347 24.66 -15.91 -8.83
C THR A 347 25.95 -16.48 -9.45
N CYS A 348 26.38 -17.67 -9.02
CA CYS A 348 27.64 -18.30 -9.44
C CYS A 348 27.81 -18.41 -10.98
N LYS A 349 26.69 -18.44 -11.73
CA LYS A 349 26.69 -18.40 -13.21
C LYS A 349 27.20 -17.07 -13.80
N PHE A 350 26.96 -15.94 -13.14
CA PHE A 350 27.43 -14.62 -13.62
C PHE A 350 28.90 -14.36 -13.30
N ALA A 351 29.43 -14.96 -12.23
CA ALA A 351 30.84 -14.83 -11.87
C ALA A 351 31.78 -15.63 -12.80
N LEU A 352 31.31 -16.77 -13.33
CA LEU A 352 32.04 -17.57 -14.32
C LEU A 352 32.06 -16.89 -15.70
N LEU A 353 30.92 -16.33 -16.14
CA LEU A 353 30.84 -15.56 -17.39
C LEU A 353 31.66 -14.26 -17.35
N GLY A 354 31.77 -13.62 -16.17
CA GLY A 354 32.59 -12.43 -15.99
C GLY A 354 34.10 -12.69 -16.04
N ARG A 355 34.56 -13.86 -15.57
CA ARG A 355 35.98 -14.26 -15.68
C ARG A 355 36.35 -14.68 -17.10
N LEU A 356 35.52 -15.50 -17.75
CA LEU A 356 35.68 -15.87 -19.16
C LEU A 356 35.76 -14.61 -20.05
N ALA A 357 34.85 -13.65 -19.89
CA ALA A 357 34.85 -12.43 -20.70
C ALA A 357 36.09 -11.53 -20.49
N HIS A 358 36.73 -11.60 -19.32
CA HIS A 358 37.98 -10.88 -19.03
C HIS A 358 39.21 -11.60 -19.59
N GLU A 359 39.20 -12.94 -19.61
CA GLU A 359 40.29 -13.79 -20.11
C GLU A 359 40.36 -13.83 -21.64
N VAL A 360 39.23 -13.78 -22.37
CA VAL A 360 39.23 -13.75 -23.85
C VAL A 360 39.26 -12.34 -24.46
N GLY A 361 39.28 -11.26 -23.67
CA GLY A 361 39.39 -9.89 -24.21
C GLY A 361 38.16 -9.39 -25.00
N TRP A 362 36.97 -9.95 -24.75
CA TRP A 362 35.76 -9.61 -25.51
C TRP A 362 35.12 -8.30 -25.02
N LYS A 363 35.19 -7.25 -25.84
CA LYS A 363 34.62 -5.92 -25.54
C LYS A 363 33.07 -5.96 -25.52
N TYR A 364 32.50 -5.96 -24.32
CA TYR A 364 31.07 -5.86 -23.98
C TYR A 364 30.25 -4.78 -24.75
N ALA A 365 30.92 -3.78 -25.32
CA ALA A 365 30.30 -2.66 -26.03
C ALA A 365 29.61 -3.07 -27.36
N ALA A 366 30.14 -4.05 -28.08
CA ALA A 366 29.59 -4.48 -29.36
C ALA A 366 28.25 -5.22 -29.21
N ILE A 367 28.10 -6.00 -28.14
CA ILE A 367 26.85 -6.71 -27.83
C ILE A 367 25.76 -5.73 -27.39
N THR A 368 26.11 -4.69 -26.63
CA THR A 368 25.13 -3.66 -26.24
C THR A 368 24.64 -2.84 -27.43
N ALA A 369 25.53 -2.49 -28.36
CA ALA A 369 25.16 -1.76 -29.59
C ALA A 369 24.22 -2.58 -30.49
N THR A 370 24.57 -3.85 -30.75
CA THR A 370 23.73 -4.75 -31.55
C THR A 370 22.35 -5.03 -30.92
N LEU A 371 22.28 -5.10 -29.59
CA LEU A 371 21.00 -5.23 -28.87
C LEU A 371 20.15 -3.95 -28.92
N GLU A 372 20.78 -2.78 -28.91
CA GLU A 372 20.07 -1.50 -29.07
C GLU A 372 19.52 -1.31 -30.48
N ASP A 373 20.27 -1.73 -31.51
CA ASP A 373 19.81 -1.63 -32.89
C ASP A 373 18.66 -2.59 -33.20
N LYS A 374 18.72 -3.83 -32.69
CA LYS A 374 17.58 -4.77 -32.73
C LYS A 374 16.33 -4.23 -32.00
N ARG A 375 16.52 -3.44 -30.92
CA ARG A 375 15.40 -2.78 -30.22
C ARG A 375 14.80 -1.64 -31.04
N LYS A 376 15.63 -0.82 -31.69
CA LYS A 376 15.18 0.28 -32.58
C LYS A 376 14.42 -0.27 -33.77
N GLU A 377 14.90 -1.35 -34.38
CA GLU A 377 14.25 -1.98 -35.53
C GLU A 377 12.86 -2.54 -35.16
N LYS A 378 12.75 -3.23 -34.02
CA LYS A 378 11.47 -3.74 -33.50
C LYS A 378 10.48 -2.61 -33.15
N ALA A 379 10.97 -1.44 -32.75
CA ALA A 379 10.15 -0.26 -32.53
C ALA A 379 9.61 0.33 -33.85
N LYS A 380 10.44 0.43 -34.89
CA LYS A 380 10.02 0.87 -36.23
C LYS A 380 8.92 -0.03 -36.79
N LEU A 381 9.07 -1.35 -36.65
CA LEU A 381 8.11 -2.34 -37.16
C LEU A 381 6.74 -2.24 -36.47
N ARG A 382 6.72 -1.98 -35.15
CA ARG A 382 5.49 -1.70 -34.37
C ARG A 382 4.79 -0.41 -34.80
N TYR A 383 5.56 0.64 -35.09
CA TYR A 383 5.02 1.90 -35.56
C TYR A 383 4.38 1.76 -36.96
N ALA A 384 5.04 1.02 -37.86
CA ALA A 384 4.53 0.72 -39.19
C ALA A 384 3.21 -0.10 -39.15
N THR A 385 3.10 -1.10 -38.27
CA THR A 385 1.87 -1.87 -38.08
C THR A 385 0.74 -1.02 -37.51
N ALA A 386 1.03 -0.17 -36.53
CA ALA A 386 0.04 0.77 -35.98
C ALA A 386 -0.51 1.72 -37.06
N ARG A 387 0.38 2.26 -37.91
CA ARG A 387 0.03 3.16 -39.02
C ARG A 387 -0.82 2.47 -40.09
N ARG A 388 -0.50 1.23 -40.46
CA ARG A 388 -1.33 0.41 -41.37
C ARG A 388 -2.74 0.17 -40.80
N SER A 389 -2.86 -0.12 -39.50
CA SER A 389 -4.17 -0.32 -38.86
C SER A 389 -5.04 0.96 -38.87
N LEU A 390 -4.41 2.14 -38.70
CA LEU A 390 -5.10 3.43 -38.75
C LEU A 390 -5.58 3.77 -40.16
N ARG A 391 -4.79 3.45 -41.19
CA ARG A 391 -5.18 3.64 -42.61
C ARG A 391 -6.37 2.75 -42.99
N SER A 392 -6.35 1.48 -42.58
CA SER A 392 -7.49 0.55 -42.77
C SER A 392 -8.75 1.04 -42.05
N ARG A 393 -8.63 1.57 -40.82
CA ARG A 393 -9.78 2.16 -40.10
C ARG A 393 -10.32 3.42 -40.78
N ARG A 394 -9.47 4.25 -41.39
CA ARG A 394 -9.91 5.42 -42.17
C ARG A 394 -10.65 4.99 -43.44
N GLN A 395 -10.12 4.03 -44.20
CA GLN A 395 -10.79 3.48 -45.38
C GLN A 395 -12.16 2.86 -45.05
N LYS A 396 -12.26 2.10 -43.95
CA LYS A 396 -13.55 1.55 -43.50
C LYS A 396 -14.55 2.62 -43.09
N ARG A 397 -14.09 3.78 -42.58
CA ARG A 397 -14.96 4.92 -42.26
C ARG A 397 -15.45 5.63 -43.52
N THR A 398 -14.58 5.87 -44.51
CA THR A 398 -14.97 6.51 -45.77
C THR A 398 -15.93 5.62 -46.58
N LEU A 399 -15.72 4.30 -46.58
CA LEU A 399 -16.61 3.35 -47.26
C LEU A 399 -17.98 3.27 -46.58
N ARG A 400 -18.03 3.30 -45.24
CA ARG A 400 -19.29 3.42 -44.49
C ARG A 400 -20.03 4.73 -44.76
N ALA A 401 -19.32 5.85 -44.87
CA ALA A 401 -19.93 7.14 -45.21
C ALA A 401 -20.52 7.15 -46.63
N ARG A 402 -19.83 6.54 -47.61
CA ARG A 402 -20.38 6.38 -48.97
C ARG A 402 -21.63 5.50 -49.01
N LEU A 403 -21.62 4.36 -48.30
CA LEU A 403 -22.78 3.46 -48.20
C LEU A 403 -23.98 4.09 -47.48
N GLN A 404 -23.76 5.08 -46.61
CA GLN A 404 -24.83 5.84 -45.97
C GLN A 404 -25.46 6.85 -46.93
N ASN A 405 -24.66 7.51 -47.77
CA ASN A 405 -25.16 8.47 -48.77
C ASN A 405 -25.89 7.79 -49.94
N THR A 406 -25.59 6.53 -50.27
CA THR A 406 -26.32 5.77 -51.30
C THR A 406 -27.64 5.16 -50.80
N ARG A 407 -27.94 5.25 -49.50
CA ARG A 407 -29.20 4.81 -48.90
C ARG A 407 -30.22 5.95 -48.70
N THR A 408 -29.83 7.17 -49.06
CA THR A 408 -30.64 8.40 -48.92
C THR A 408 -31.04 8.98 -50.27
N PHE A 409 -31.00 8.18 -51.33
CA PHE A 409 -31.56 8.48 -52.65
C PHE A 409 -32.62 7.45 -53.00
#